data_AF-R5JCN7-F1
#
_entry.id   AF-R5JCN7-F1
#
_cell.length_a   1.000
_cell.length_b   1.000
_cell.length_c   1.000
_cell.angle_alpha   90.00
_cell.angle_beta   90.00
_cell.angle_gamma   90.00
#
_symmetry.space_group_name_H-M   'P 1'
#
loop_
_entity.id
_entity.type
_entity.pdbx_description
1 polymer ?
#
loop_
_entity_poly.entity_id
_entity_poly.type
_entity_poly.pdbx_seq_one_letter_code
_entity_poly.pdbx_strand_id
1 'polypeptide(L)'
;MRKIKRMRRNKQKKIILITSITLLLFLTIGYAAFQTNLNITAKANIKTIDITDKVVTSGDGLYEDQYEDGRYIYRGQNPDNYIWFNEELWRIIAKETDGTYKIIRNEVLENHVFDEPNYRDTSNNSYCTDPVQGCGVYAKVDGTFSSPSGSQSGTVTEDSSIKIYLNGEYYVNNINTIAKGQMTSHSFNIGAVEYLDQSGVSADSIEKNIAGEKMYIWTGNVGLVNVSDILRASTNSSCTSVTISYSNYTACNSNYLLDIGTASGLYYWTINASSNESGDYSYATWDSYATSSRMYVNRNHAGHSELAPRPVVFLKDETSLSGQGTKTNPYRILN
;
A
#
# COMPACT_ATOMS: atom_id res chain seq x y z
N MET A 1 44.22 84.54 -18.68
CA MET A 1 43.62 83.52 -17.79
C MET A 1 42.73 82.43 -18.46
N ARG A 2 42.23 82.57 -19.71
CA ARG A 2 41.33 81.57 -20.36
C ARG A 2 41.99 80.25 -20.80
N LYS A 3 43.26 80.26 -21.24
CA LYS A 3 43.97 79.05 -21.76
C LYS A 3 44.26 77.99 -20.67
N ILE A 4 44.66 78.43 -19.47
CA ILE A 4 45.00 77.54 -18.34
C ILE A 4 43.75 76.80 -17.82
N LYS A 5 42.59 77.47 -17.76
CA LYS A 5 41.31 76.83 -17.37
C LYS A 5 40.88 75.73 -18.35
N ARG A 6 41.08 75.92 -19.66
CA ARG A 6 40.77 74.92 -20.70
C ARG A 6 41.66 73.68 -20.61
N MET A 7 42.96 73.86 -20.36
CA MET A 7 43.90 72.73 -20.15
C MET A 7 43.58 71.92 -18.89
N ARG A 8 43.26 72.58 -17.77
CA ARG A 8 42.84 71.90 -16.52
C ARG A 8 41.56 71.08 -16.72
N ARG A 9 40.58 71.63 -17.45
CA ARG A 9 39.32 70.94 -17.76
C ARG A 9 39.53 69.72 -18.68
N ASN A 10 40.46 69.79 -19.64
CA ASN A 10 40.82 68.64 -20.48
C ASN A 10 41.59 67.56 -19.69
N LYS A 11 42.44 67.94 -18.74
CA LYS A 11 43.13 66.99 -17.85
C LYS A 11 42.14 66.30 -16.91
N GLN A 12 41.18 67.03 -16.33
CA GLN A 12 40.09 66.46 -15.52
C GLN A 12 39.21 65.50 -16.33
N LYS A 13 38.82 65.87 -17.57
CA LYS A 13 38.07 64.96 -18.45
C LYS A 13 38.83 63.67 -18.77
N LYS A 14 40.14 63.75 -19.01
CA LYS A 14 40.99 62.56 -19.20
C LYS A 14 41.07 61.69 -17.95
N ILE A 15 41.21 62.29 -16.77
CA ILE A 15 41.25 61.56 -15.50
C ILE A 15 39.91 60.84 -15.26
N ILE A 16 38.79 61.55 -15.41
CA ILE A 16 37.45 60.96 -15.23
C ILE A 16 37.24 59.80 -16.20
N LEU A 17 37.59 59.98 -17.47
CA LEU A 17 37.47 58.93 -18.49
C LEU A 17 38.30 57.68 -18.13
N ILE A 18 39.55 57.87 -17.70
CA ILE A 18 40.41 56.76 -17.29
C ILE A 18 39.80 56.05 -16.09
N THR A 19 39.40 56.77 -15.04
CA THR A 19 38.80 56.16 -13.85
C THR A 19 37.50 55.42 -14.14
N SER A 20 36.65 55.93 -15.04
CA SER A 20 35.42 55.25 -15.45
C SER A 20 35.71 53.97 -16.23
N ILE A 21 36.72 53.98 -17.11
CA ILE A 21 37.14 52.77 -17.84
C ILE A 21 37.69 51.72 -16.87
N THR A 22 38.53 52.12 -15.90
CA THR A 22 39.06 51.18 -14.90
C THR A 22 37.96 50.58 -14.05
N LEU A 23 36.96 51.37 -13.63
CA LEU A 23 35.82 50.88 -12.86
C LEU A 23 34.99 49.87 -13.68
N LEU A 24 34.79 50.14 -14.98
CA LEU A 24 34.06 49.24 -15.88
C LEU A 24 34.80 47.90 -16.04
N LEU A 25 36.12 47.91 -16.14
CA LEU A 25 36.95 46.71 -16.24
C LEU A 25 36.89 45.86 -14.96
N PHE A 26 36.86 46.47 -13.78
CA PHE A 26 36.67 45.72 -12.53
C PHE A 26 35.28 45.11 -12.41
N LEU A 27 34.24 45.82 -12.89
CA LEU A 27 32.87 45.32 -12.89
C LEU A 27 32.67 44.12 -13.86
N THR A 28 33.30 44.14 -15.03
CA THR A 28 33.19 43.04 -16.00
C THR A 28 33.92 41.78 -15.54
N ILE A 29 35.07 41.91 -14.89
CA ILE A 29 35.81 40.77 -14.30
C ILE A 29 35.00 40.15 -13.15
N GLY A 30 34.39 40.98 -12.29
CA GLY A 30 33.51 40.49 -11.22
C GLY A 30 32.30 39.73 -11.75
N TYR A 31 31.65 40.23 -12.81
CA TYR A 31 30.50 39.57 -13.43
C TYR A 31 30.87 38.22 -14.06
N ALA A 32 32.02 38.14 -14.74
CA ALA A 32 32.52 36.88 -15.30
C ALA A 32 32.87 35.83 -14.23
N ALA A 33 33.40 36.26 -13.07
CA ALA A 33 33.70 35.37 -11.96
C ALA A 33 32.43 34.80 -11.28
N PHE A 34 31.36 35.59 -11.21
CA PHE A 34 30.07 35.17 -10.64
C PHE A 34 29.15 34.41 -11.61
N GLN A 35 29.46 34.39 -12.91
CA GLN A 35 28.72 33.65 -13.93
C GLN A 35 29.37 32.30 -14.25
N THR A 36 30.00 31.66 -13.27
CA THR A 36 30.52 30.30 -13.41
C THR A 36 29.40 29.31 -13.10
N ASN A 37 28.98 28.53 -14.09
CA ASN A 37 28.07 27.40 -13.85
C ASN A 37 28.78 26.39 -12.95
N LEU A 38 28.29 26.23 -11.72
CA LEU A 38 28.79 25.24 -10.79
C LEU A 38 28.27 23.86 -11.23
N ASN A 39 29.03 23.17 -12.06
CA ASN A 39 28.74 21.78 -12.44
C ASN A 39 29.19 20.84 -11.31
N ILE A 40 28.28 20.56 -10.36
CA ILE A 40 28.51 19.54 -9.34
C ILE A 40 28.25 18.16 -9.98
N THR A 41 29.31 17.42 -10.28
CA THR A 41 29.19 15.99 -10.60
C THR A 41 29.39 15.18 -9.31
N ALA A 42 28.32 15.04 -8.52
CA ALA A 42 28.34 14.18 -7.34
C ALA A 42 28.16 12.71 -7.76
N LYS A 43 29.21 11.89 -7.66
CA LYS A 43 29.07 10.43 -7.62
C LYS A 43 28.64 10.03 -6.21
N ALA A 44 27.35 10.11 -5.92
CA ALA A 44 26.81 9.58 -4.68
C ALA A 44 26.75 8.04 -4.79
N ASN A 45 27.52 7.33 -3.97
CA ASN A 45 27.26 5.92 -3.70
C ASN A 45 26.01 5.85 -2.83
N ILE A 46 24.84 5.77 -3.46
CA ILE A 46 23.60 5.56 -2.73
C ILE A 46 23.66 4.12 -2.21
N LYS A 47 23.73 3.97 -0.88
CA LYS A 47 23.67 2.65 -0.24
C LYS A 47 22.27 2.09 -0.47
N THR A 48 22.18 1.14 -1.39
CA THR A 48 20.99 0.30 -1.56
C THR A 48 20.87 -0.64 -0.36
N ILE A 49 19.64 -0.99 -0.03
CA ILE A 49 19.29 -1.88 1.07
C ILE A 49 18.43 -3.00 0.49
N ASP A 50 18.78 -4.25 0.80
CA ASP A 50 17.83 -5.35 0.78
C ASP A 50 17.19 -5.43 2.17
N ILE A 51 15.86 -5.39 2.24
CA ILE A 51 15.18 -5.44 3.54
C ILE A 51 15.41 -6.77 4.25
N THR A 52 15.75 -7.84 3.52
CA THR A 52 16.05 -9.16 4.10
C THR A 52 17.30 -9.16 4.99
N ASP A 53 18.19 -8.16 4.85
CA ASP A 53 19.30 -7.94 5.79
C ASP A 53 18.83 -7.47 7.19
N LYS A 54 17.55 -7.13 7.35
CA LYS A 54 16.95 -6.61 8.58
C LYS A 54 15.99 -7.59 9.26
N VAL A 55 16.08 -8.88 8.96
CA VAL A 55 15.26 -9.90 9.61
C VAL A 55 15.52 -9.93 11.12
N VAL A 56 14.45 -9.97 11.90
CA VAL A 56 14.48 -10.06 13.37
C VAL A 56 13.86 -11.38 13.83
N THR A 57 14.17 -11.78 15.06
CA THR A 57 13.62 -13.01 15.68
C THR A 57 12.61 -12.72 16.80
N SER A 58 12.48 -11.47 17.24
CA SER A 58 11.56 -11.06 18.31
C SER A 58 11.23 -9.56 18.21
N GLY A 59 10.05 -9.17 18.67
CA GLY A 59 9.60 -7.77 18.67
C GLY A 59 8.99 -7.33 17.34
N ASP A 60 9.03 -6.04 17.07
CA ASP A 60 8.53 -5.47 15.81
C ASP A 60 9.63 -5.54 14.74
N GLY A 61 9.30 -5.94 13.51
CA GLY A 61 10.27 -5.97 12.42
C GLY A 61 9.90 -6.92 11.28
N LEU A 62 10.89 -7.23 10.43
CA LEU A 62 10.74 -8.15 9.30
C LEU A 62 11.04 -9.59 9.74
N TYR A 63 10.21 -10.53 9.32
CA TYR A 63 10.35 -11.95 9.61
C TYR A 63 10.38 -12.76 8.32
N GLU A 64 11.11 -13.88 8.33
CA GLU A 64 10.83 -14.97 7.39
C GLU A 64 9.42 -15.49 7.63
N ASP A 65 8.64 -15.66 6.56
CA ASP A 65 7.28 -16.19 6.64
C ASP A 65 7.33 -17.69 6.95
N GLN A 66 6.57 -18.11 7.96
CA GLN A 66 6.53 -19.50 8.40
C GLN A 66 5.64 -20.38 7.52
N TYR A 67 4.80 -19.77 6.68
CA TYR A 67 3.78 -20.45 5.88
C TYR A 67 4.15 -20.53 4.39
N GLU A 68 5.03 -19.65 3.92
CA GLU A 68 5.42 -19.54 2.51
C GLU A 68 6.95 -19.38 2.40
N ASP A 69 7.65 -20.45 2.03
CA ASP A 69 9.11 -20.46 1.93
C ASP A 69 9.64 -19.39 0.97
N GLY A 70 10.66 -18.65 1.40
CA GLY A 70 11.24 -17.54 0.66
C GLY A 70 10.48 -16.20 0.73
N ARG A 71 9.31 -16.16 1.38
CA ARG A 71 8.57 -14.91 1.63
C ARG A 71 9.03 -14.25 2.93
N TYR A 72 9.05 -12.93 2.96
CA TYR A 72 9.35 -12.14 4.17
C TYR A 72 8.21 -11.17 4.46
N ILE A 73 7.77 -11.08 5.71
CA ILE A 73 6.61 -10.28 6.13
C ILE A 73 6.95 -9.41 7.35
N TYR A 74 6.50 -8.16 7.33
CA TYR A 74 6.60 -7.28 8.50
C TYR A 74 5.55 -7.66 9.54
N ARG A 75 5.96 -7.66 10.82
CA ARG A 75 5.11 -8.00 11.96
C ARG A 75 5.30 -7.02 13.10
N GLY A 76 4.30 -6.95 13.97
CA GLY A 76 4.32 -6.20 15.22
C GLY A 76 3.52 -4.92 15.17
N GLN A 77 3.55 -4.15 16.25
CA GLN A 77 2.72 -2.95 16.40
C GLN A 77 3.28 -1.77 15.61
N ASN A 78 4.60 -1.54 15.68
CA ASN A 78 5.28 -0.39 15.10
C ASN A 78 6.57 -0.78 14.36
N PRO A 79 6.53 -1.69 13.37
CA PRO A 79 7.70 -2.00 12.56
C PRO A 79 8.13 -0.81 11.69
N ASP A 80 9.43 -0.71 11.43
CA ASP A 80 10.03 0.27 10.51
C ASP A 80 9.86 -0.16 9.04
N ASN A 81 8.61 -0.10 8.56
CA ASN A 81 8.22 -0.54 7.23
C ASN A 81 7.54 0.56 6.38
N TYR A 82 7.73 1.83 6.71
CA TYR A 82 7.23 2.92 5.89
C TYR A 82 8.04 3.05 4.60
N ILE A 83 7.35 3.33 3.49
CA ILE A 83 7.93 3.58 2.17
C ILE A 83 7.25 4.80 1.53
N TRP A 84 8.01 5.62 0.83
CA TRP A 84 7.48 6.76 0.09
C TRP A 84 7.20 6.36 -1.35
N PHE A 85 5.93 6.42 -1.72
CA PHE A 85 5.43 5.97 -3.01
C PHE A 85 4.22 6.82 -3.41
N ASN A 86 4.08 7.14 -4.71
CA ASN A 86 3.01 7.98 -5.22
C ASN A 86 2.84 9.32 -4.45
N GLU A 87 3.96 9.96 -4.12
CA GLU A 87 4.00 11.24 -3.38
C GLU A 87 3.37 11.20 -1.97
N GLU A 88 3.19 10.01 -1.40
CA GLU A 88 2.63 9.83 -0.06
C GLU A 88 3.29 8.65 0.70
N LEU A 89 2.87 8.45 1.95
CA LEU A 89 3.35 7.34 2.78
C LEU A 89 2.55 6.07 2.53
N TRP A 90 3.28 4.98 2.35
CA TRP A 90 2.79 3.60 2.25
C TRP A 90 3.55 2.73 3.26
N ARG A 91 3.10 1.49 3.44
CA ARG A 91 3.73 0.48 4.29
C ARG A 91 4.09 -0.74 3.46
N ILE A 92 5.29 -1.27 3.62
CA ILE A 92 5.67 -2.57 3.06
C ILE A 92 5.00 -3.65 3.92
N ILE A 93 4.20 -4.51 3.28
CA ILE A 93 3.65 -5.71 3.91
C ILE A 93 4.68 -6.83 3.86
N ALA A 94 5.13 -7.14 2.65
CA ALA A 94 5.98 -8.29 2.40
C ALA A 94 6.93 -8.08 1.21
N LYS A 95 8.02 -8.86 1.21
CA LYS A 95 8.76 -9.22 0.00
C LYS A 95 8.29 -10.62 -0.38
N GLU A 96 7.62 -10.73 -1.51
CA GLU A 96 7.05 -11.98 -2.00
C GLU A 96 8.14 -12.91 -2.55
N THR A 97 7.79 -14.19 -2.76
CA THR A 97 8.73 -15.23 -3.21
C THR A 97 9.30 -14.97 -4.60
N ASP A 98 8.62 -14.16 -5.42
CA ASP A 98 9.08 -13.74 -6.74
C ASP A 98 9.96 -12.47 -6.70
N GLY A 99 10.25 -11.96 -5.50
CA GLY A 99 11.08 -10.78 -5.27
C GLY A 99 10.32 -9.46 -5.29
N THR A 100 9.05 -9.44 -5.67
CA THR A 100 8.22 -8.21 -5.65
C THR A 100 7.94 -7.74 -4.24
N TYR A 101 7.66 -6.44 -4.08
CA TYR A 101 7.29 -5.87 -2.79
C TYR A 101 5.79 -5.57 -2.76
N LYS A 102 5.06 -6.26 -1.88
CA LYS A 102 3.65 -5.96 -1.60
C LYS A 102 3.57 -4.77 -0.64
N ILE A 103 2.97 -3.68 -1.09
CA ILE A 103 2.82 -2.45 -0.29
C ILE A 103 1.35 -2.05 -0.15
N ILE A 104 1.00 -1.43 0.97
CA ILE A 104 -0.34 -0.93 1.27
C ILE A 104 -0.29 0.56 1.59
N ARG A 105 -1.28 1.31 1.11
CA ARG A 105 -1.40 2.73 1.40
C ARG A 105 -1.52 2.96 2.91
N ASN A 106 -0.81 3.96 3.47
CA ASN A 106 -0.84 4.17 4.92
C ASN A 106 -2.25 4.57 5.39
N GLU A 107 -2.89 5.50 4.69
CA GLU A 107 -4.26 5.94 4.93
C GLU A 107 -5.26 5.17 4.07
N VAL A 108 -6.50 5.07 4.56
CA VAL A 108 -7.64 4.59 3.76
C VAL A 108 -8.10 5.66 2.76
N LEU A 109 -8.80 5.24 1.71
CA LEU A 109 -9.50 6.15 0.81
C LEU A 109 -10.83 6.62 1.45
N GLU A 110 -11.59 7.42 0.72
CA GLU A 110 -12.97 7.72 1.11
C GLU A 110 -13.81 6.43 1.17
N ASN A 111 -14.84 6.46 2.01
CA ASN A 111 -15.73 5.32 2.18
C ASN A 111 -16.32 4.89 0.84
N HIS A 112 -16.23 3.58 0.58
CA HIS A 112 -16.79 2.97 -0.60
C HIS A 112 -17.20 1.55 -0.24
N VAL A 113 -18.43 1.18 -0.60
CA VAL A 113 -18.91 -0.18 -0.47
C VAL A 113 -18.02 -1.14 -1.24
N PHE A 114 -17.92 -2.39 -0.79
CA PHE A 114 -17.19 -3.42 -1.51
C PHE A 114 -17.91 -3.79 -2.82
N ASP A 115 -19.23 -3.92 -2.75
CA ASP A 115 -20.06 -4.19 -3.92
C ASP A 115 -21.38 -3.43 -3.78
N GLU A 116 -21.68 -2.58 -4.76
CA GLU A 116 -22.87 -1.73 -4.72
C GLU A 116 -24.16 -2.59 -4.61
N PRO A 117 -25.13 -2.20 -3.76
CA PRO A 117 -26.42 -2.88 -3.70
C PRO A 117 -27.07 -2.96 -5.09
N ASN A 118 -27.49 -4.16 -5.48
CA ASN A 118 -28.09 -4.51 -6.77
C ASN A 118 -27.14 -4.31 -7.97
N TYR A 119 -25.83 -4.30 -7.75
CA TYR A 119 -24.84 -4.18 -8.82
C TYR A 119 -24.77 -5.42 -9.72
N ARG A 120 -24.76 -6.62 -9.12
CA ARG A 120 -24.67 -7.89 -9.86
C ARG A 120 -26.04 -8.53 -9.97
N ASP A 121 -26.39 -8.94 -11.19
CA ASP A 121 -27.68 -9.58 -11.46
C ASP A 121 -27.64 -11.07 -11.08
N THR A 122 -28.56 -11.47 -10.21
CA THR A 122 -28.80 -12.87 -9.81
C THR A 122 -29.25 -13.78 -10.96
N SER A 123 -29.72 -13.22 -12.08
CA SER A 123 -30.17 -14.01 -13.24
C SER A 123 -29.03 -14.77 -13.91
N ASN A 124 -27.81 -14.23 -13.85
CA ASN A 124 -26.60 -14.82 -14.45
C ASN A 124 -25.58 -15.29 -13.39
N ASN A 125 -25.83 -14.97 -12.12
CA ASN A 125 -24.93 -15.21 -11.01
C ASN A 125 -25.59 -16.15 -9.99
N SER A 126 -25.07 -17.37 -9.85
CA SER A 126 -25.62 -18.37 -8.93
C SER A 126 -24.93 -18.41 -7.57
N TYR A 127 -23.81 -17.69 -7.39
CA TYR A 127 -23.16 -17.56 -6.08
C TYR A 127 -23.69 -16.34 -5.30
N CYS A 128 -23.80 -15.18 -5.94
CA CYS A 128 -24.23 -13.92 -5.34
C CYS A 128 -25.76 -13.88 -5.21
N THR A 129 -26.32 -14.53 -4.18
CA THR A 129 -27.78 -14.76 -4.08
C THR A 129 -28.57 -13.65 -3.38
N ASP A 130 -27.91 -12.68 -2.75
CA ASP A 130 -28.57 -11.53 -2.09
C ASP A 130 -28.05 -10.21 -2.67
N PRO A 131 -28.63 -9.74 -3.80
CA PRO A 131 -28.14 -8.55 -4.49
C PRO A 131 -28.32 -7.27 -3.65
N VAL A 132 -29.27 -7.23 -2.71
CA VAL A 132 -29.52 -6.04 -1.88
C VAL A 132 -28.37 -5.79 -0.91
N GLN A 133 -27.70 -6.85 -0.46
CA GLN A 133 -26.54 -6.77 0.43
C GLN A 133 -25.19 -6.76 -0.32
N GLY A 134 -25.21 -6.88 -1.66
CA GLY A 134 -24.02 -6.99 -2.52
C GLY A 134 -23.44 -8.41 -2.56
N CYS A 135 -22.23 -8.55 -3.13
CA CYS A 135 -21.52 -9.84 -3.19
C CYS A 135 -20.08 -9.73 -2.71
N GLY A 136 -19.66 -10.64 -1.84
CA GLY A 136 -18.34 -10.59 -1.20
C GLY A 136 -17.17 -11.05 -2.08
N VAL A 137 -17.43 -11.55 -3.29
CA VAL A 137 -16.39 -12.04 -4.20
C VAL A 137 -15.78 -10.88 -4.99
N TYR A 138 -14.46 -10.69 -4.88
CA TYR A 138 -13.79 -9.50 -5.41
C TYR A 138 -13.85 -9.33 -6.94
N ALA A 139 -13.69 -10.40 -7.71
CA ALA A 139 -13.66 -10.33 -9.16
C ALA A 139 -14.50 -11.44 -9.80
N LYS A 140 -14.77 -11.30 -11.10
CA LYS A 140 -15.32 -12.39 -11.91
C LYS A 140 -14.43 -13.62 -11.80
N VAL A 141 -15.03 -14.80 -11.71
CA VAL A 141 -14.34 -16.09 -11.73
C VAL A 141 -14.85 -16.94 -12.88
N ASP A 142 -13.93 -17.47 -13.68
CA ASP A 142 -14.29 -18.43 -14.74
C ASP A 142 -14.60 -19.79 -14.10
N GLY A 143 -15.79 -20.32 -14.40
CA GLY A 143 -16.27 -21.57 -13.81
C GLY A 143 -17.04 -21.36 -12.50
N THR A 144 -16.84 -22.28 -11.54
CA THR A 144 -17.55 -22.28 -10.26
C THR A 144 -16.64 -21.73 -9.16
N PHE A 145 -17.12 -20.67 -8.49
CA PHE A 145 -16.58 -20.20 -7.22
C PHE A 145 -17.16 -21.05 -6.08
N SER A 146 -16.34 -21.42 -5.10
CA SER A 146 -16.72 -22.28 -3.97
C SER A 146 -16.08 -21.79 -2.69
N SER A 147 -16.80 -21.90 -1.57
CA SER A 147 -16.20 -21.78 -0.24
C SER A 147 -15.22 -22.95 0.01
N PRO A 148 -14.27 -22.81 0.95
CA PRO A 148 -13.32 -23.87 1.27
C PRO A 148 -13.94 -25.21 1.67
N SER A 149 -15.06 -25.21 2.40
CA SER A 149 -15.80 -26.43 2.74
C SER A 149 -16.71 -26.95 1.61
N GLY A 150 -16.92 -26.16 0.55
CA GLY A 150 -17.91 -26.46 -0.48
C GLY A 150 -19.36 -26.24 -0.04
N SER A 151 -19.59 -25.68 1.16
CA SER A 151 -20.91 -25.35 1.69
C SER A 151 -21.69 -24.36 0.81
N GLN A 152 -20.97 -23.54 0.04
CA GLN A 152 -21.55 -22.59 -0.90
C GLN A 152 -20.74 -22.62 -2.21
N SER A 153 -21.44 -22.72 -3.33
CA SER A 153 -20.80 -22.66 -4.65
C SER A 153 -21.74 -22.12 -5.72
N GLY A 154 -21.18 -21.54 -6.78
CA GLY A 154 -21.93 -20.96 -7.88
C GLY A 154 -21.05 -20.21 -8.87
N THR A 155 -21.67 -19.64 -9.89
CA THR A 155 -21.02 -18.79 -10.90
C THR A 155 -20.94 -17.35 -10.43
N VAL A 156 -19.82 -16.68 -10.69
CA VAL A 156 -19.63 -15.23 -10.48
C VAL A 156 -19.23 -14.60 -11.80
N THR A 157 -20.18 -13.94 -12.46
CA THR A 157 -20.07 -13.51 -13.87
C THR A 157 -19.54 -12.09 -14.05
N GLU A 158 -19.57 -11.28 -13.00
CA GLU A 158 -19.17 -9.87 -13.00
C GLU A 158 -18.17 -9.59 -11.88
N ASP A 159 -17.34 -8.58 -12.12
CA ASP A 159 -16.44 -8.00 -11.12
C ASP A 159 -17.21 -7.26 -10.03
N SER A 160 -16.61 -7.08 -8.84
CA SER A 160 -17.16 -6.16 -7.83
C SER A 160 -17.07 -4.70 -8.28
N SER A 161 -17.98 -3.87 -7.77
CA SER A 161 -17.89 -2.42 -7.98
C SER A 161 -16.58 -1.84 -7.44
N ILE A 162 -16.07 -2.30 -6.28
CA ILE A 162 -14.80 -1.80 -5.72
C ILE A 162 -13.60 -2.16 -6.61
N LYS A 163 -13.58 -3.35 -7.23
CA LYS A 163 -12.50 -3.73 -8.17
C LYS A 163 -12.49 -2.80 -9.38
N ILE A 164 -13.67 -2.46 -9.90
CA ILE A 164 -13.83 -1.53 -11.02
C ILE A 164 -13.37 -0.13 -10.64
N TYR A 165 -13.78 0.37 -9.47
CA TYR A 165 -13.29 1.65 -8.95
C TYR A 165 -11.76 1.67 -8.81
N LEU A 166 -11.17 0.67 -8.14
CA LEU A 166 -9.74 0.63 -7.85
C LEU A 166 -8.88 0.60 -9.12
N ASN A 167 -9.30 -0.14 -10.15
CA ASN A 167 -8.50 -0.35 -11.36
C ASN A 167 -8.91 0.56 -12.53
N GLY A 168 -10.18 0.97 -12.60
CA GLY A 168 -10.73 1.81 -13.68
C GLY A 168 -10.65 3.30 -13.37
N GLU A 169 -10.73 3.70 -12.10
CA GLU A 169 -10.72 5.10 -11.69
C GLU A 169 -9.48 5.45 -10.86
N TYR A 170 -9.31 4.82 -9.70
CA TYR A 170 -8.22 5.15 -8.78
C TYR A 170 -6.84 4.91 -9.41
N TYR A 171 -6.60 3.73 -10.00
CA TYR A 171 -5.35 3.45 -10.70
C TYR A 171 -5.09 4.45 -11.83
N VAL A 172 -6.11 4.80 -12.61
CA VAL A 172 -5.96 5.69 -13.77
C VAL A 172 -5.67 7.12 -13.34
N ASN A 173 -6.43 7.64 -12.36
CA ASN A 173 -6.47 9.06 -12.03
C ASN A 173 -5.61 9.45 -10.83
N ASN A 174 -5.35 8.52 -9.89
CA ASN A 174 -4.71 8.83 -8.61
C ASN A 174 -3.30 8.22 -8.45
N ILE A 175 -2.94 7.21 -9.23
CA ILE A 175 -1.56 6.73 -9.31
C ILE A 175 -0.83 7.48 -10.43
N ASN A 176 0.18 8.27 -10.07
CA ASN A 176 0.93 9.08 -11.03
C ASN A 176 1.82 8.21 -11.94
N THR A 177 2.32 8.79 -13.04
CA THR A 177 3.11 8.08 -14.04
C THR A 177 4.40 7.47 -13.49
N ILE A 178 5.04 8.13 -12.52
CA ILE A 178 6.28 7.65 -11.89
C ILE A 178 5.98 6.39 -11.07
N ALA A 179 4.95 6.44 -10.23
CA ALA A 179 4.49 5.33 -9.41
C ALA A 179 4.07 4.14 -10.28
N LYS A 180 3.31 4.37 -11.36
CA LYS A 180 2.98 3.33 -12.35
C LYS A 180 4.22 2.66 -12.94
N GLY A 181 5.28 3.43 -13.21
CA GLY A 181 6.55 2.90 -13.70
C GLY A 181 7.30 2.02 -12.70
N GLN A 182 7.03 2.16 -11.40
CA GLN A 182 7.62 1.39 -10.30
C GLN A 182 6.79 0.15 -9.94
N MET A 183 5.52 0.11 -10.34
CA MET A 183 4.60 -0.98 -10.10
C MET A 183 4.75 -2.12 -11.12
N THR A 184 4.26 -3.30 -10.74
CA THR A 184 3.97 -4.40 -11.66
C THR A 184 2.54 -4.91 -11.43
N SER A 185 1.89 -5.37 -12.49
CA SER A 185 0.65 -6.14 -12.36
C SER A 185 0.99 -7.47 -11.70
N HIS A 186 0.17 -7.90 -10.74
CA HIS A 186 0.49 -9.05 -9.91
C HIS A 186 -0.76 -9.86 -9.57
N SER A 187 -0.53 -11.10 -9.15
CA SER A 187 -1.56 -12.02 -8.68
C SER A 187 -2.02 -11.67 -7.27
N PHE A 188 -3.34 -11.61 -7.09
CA PHE A 188 -4.00 -11.46 -5.79
C PHE A 188 -4.85 -12.70 -5.52
N ASN A 189 -4.77 -13.20 -4.28
CA ASN A 189 -5.55 -14.34 -3.82
C ASN A 189 -6.95 -13.85 -3.40
N ILE A 190 -7.97 -14.18 -4.19
CA ILE A 190 -9.35 -13.65 -4.05
C ILE A 190 -10.35 -14.71 -3.57
N GLY A 191 -9.89 -15.89 -3.21
CA GLY A 191 -10.73 -16.93 -2.65
C GLY A 191 -11.36 -16.54 -1.30
N ALA A 192 -12.38 -17.28 -0.91
CA ALA A 192 -13.07 -17.05 0.35
C ALA A 192 -12.25 -17.55 1.53
N VAL A 193 -12.36 -16.85 2.66
CA VAL A 193 -11.86 -17.33 3.95
C VAL A 193 -13.07 -17.69 4.82
N GLU A 194 -13.03 -18.87 5.42
CA GLU A 194 -14.14 -19.46 6.14
C GLU A 194 -14.05 -19.18 7.65
N TYR A 195 -15.16 -18.72 8.24
CA TYR A 195 -15.37 -18.70 9.68
C TYR A 195 -15.91 -20.07 10.11
N LEU A 196 -15.20 -20.74 11.02
CA LEU A 196 -15.56 -22.07 11.49
C LEU A 196 -16.58 -22.00 12.62
N ASP A 197 -17.83 -21.73 12.28
CA ASP A 197 -18.95 -21.59 13.22
C ASP A 197 -19.47 -22.92 13.78
N GLN A 198 -19.09 -24.06 13.20
CA GLN A 198 -19.50 -25.39 13.68
C GLN A 198 -18.37 -26.11 14.40
N SER A 199 -17.18 -26.17 13.78
CA SER A 199 -16.00 -26.87 14.32
C SER A 199 -15.15 -26.01 15.27
N GLY A 200 -15.30 -24.68 15.20
CA GLY A 200 -14.69 -23.74 16.14
C GLY A 200 -13.19 -23.50 15.93
N VAL A 201 -12.62 -22.67 16.81
CA VAL A 201 -11.24 -22.15 16.69
C VAL A 201 -10.15 -23.23 16.63
N SER A 202 -10.35 -24.40 17.25
CA SER A 202 -9.37 -25.48 17.26
C SER A 202 -9.24 -26.20 15.92
N ALA A 203 -10.21 -26.04 15.02
CA ALA A 203 -10.20 -26.61 13.68
C ALA A 203 -9.70 -25.61 12.61
N ASP A 204 -9.42 -24.37 13.01
CA ASP A 204 -8.98 -23.30 12.12
C ASP A 204 -7.49 -23.01 12.27
N SER A 205 -6.88 -22.43 11.24
CA SER A 205 -5.46 -22.08 11.21
C SER A 205 -5.18 -21.04 10.12
N ILE A 206 -4.09 -20.29 10.27
CA ILE A 206 -3.60 -19.39 9.22
C ILE A 206 -3.32 -20.18 7.93
N GLU A 207 -2.77 -21.40 8.01
CA GLU A 207 -2.59 -22.30 6.85
C GLU A 207 -3.91 -22.57 6.12
N LYS A 208 -4.97 -22.92 6.86
CA LYS A 208 -6.30 -23.15 6.29
C LYS A 208 -6.83 -21.87 5.64
N ASN A 209 -6.65 -20.72 6.28
CA ASN A 209 -7.09 -19.44 5.74
C ASN A 209 -6.35 -19.11 4.43
N ILE A 210 -5.02 -19.26 4.39
CA ILE A 210 -4.19 -19.08 3.18
C ILE A 210 -4.64 -20.02 2.06
N ALA A 211 -4.93 -21.28 2.37
CA ALA A 211 -5.40 -22.24 1.38
C ALA A 211 -6.73 -21.79 0.75
N GLY A 212 -7.67 -21.26 1.55
CA GLY A 212 -8.92 -20.69 1.07
C GLY A 212 -8.72 -19.47 0.17
N GLU A 213 -7.87 -18.52 0.57
CA GLU A 213 -7.53 -17.35 -0.24
C GLU A 213 -6.99 -17.75 -1.62
N LYS A 214 -6.13 -18.76 -1.67
CA LYS A 214 -5.44 -19.24 -2.88
C LYS A 214 -6.31 -20.08 -3.82
N MET A 215 -7.53 -20.44 -3.44
CA MET A 215 -8.43 -21.20 -4.32
C MET A 215 -8.73 -20.48 -5.64
N TYR A 216 -8.70 -19.14 -5.61
CA TYR A 216 -8.97 -18.30 -6.77
C TYR A 216 -7.98 -17.13 -6.82
N ILE A 217 -7.49 -16.84 -8.02
CA ILE A 217 -6.49 -15.80 -8.26
C ILE A 217 -7.03 -14.81 -9.27
N TRP A 218 -6.81 -13.53 -9.01
CA TRP A 218 -7.03 -12.45 -9.97
C TRP A 218 -5.74 -11.67 -10.17
N THR A 219 -5.40 -11.35 -11.43
CA THR A 219 -4.24 -10.53 -11.76
C THR A 219 -4.66 -9.10 -12.08
N GLY A 220 -4.01 -8.12 -11.46
CA GLY A 220 -4.27 -6.70 -11.70
C GLY A 220 -3.26 -5.77 -11.05
N ASN A 221 -3.54 -4.46 -11.10
CA ASN A 221 -2.59 -3.42 -10.66
C ASN A 221 -2.84 -2.97 -9.21
N VAL A 222 -4.12 -2.80 -8.84
CA VAL A 222 -4.52 -2.35 -7.51
C VAL A 222 -5.54 -3.31 -6.93
N GLY A 223 -5.22 -3.85 -5.75
CA GLY A 223 -6.12 -4.70 -4.99
C GLY A 223 -6.30 -4.22 -3.56
N LEU A 224 -6.71 -5.14 -2.70
CA LEU A 224 -6.83 -4.96 -1.27
C LEU A 224 -5.96 -5.99 -0.54
N VAL A 225 -5.78 -5.80 0.76
CA VAL A 225 -4.98 -6.71 1.58
C VAL A 225 -5.69 -8.04 1.78
N ASN A 226 -4.93 -9.13 1.92
CA ASN A 226 -5.49 -10.43 2.28
C ASN A 226 -5.80 -10.52 3.77
N VAL A 227 -6.74 -11.38 4.15
CA VAL A 227 -7.01 -11.67 5.57
C VAL A 227 -5.75 -12.22 6.25
N SER A 228 -5.06 -13.14 5.59
CA SER A 228 -3.84 -13.77 6.10
C SER A 228 -2.68 -12.78 6.25
N ASP A 229 -2.60 -11.71 5.46
CA ASP A 229 -1.59 -10.66 5.67
C ASP A 229 -1.83 -9.94 7.00
N ILE A 230 -3.10 -9.64 7.32
CA ILE A 230 -3.46 -9.03 8.61
C ILE A 230 -3.12 -9.99 9.75
N LEU A 231 -3.53 -11.26 9.66
CA LEU A 231 -3.25 -12.23 10.73
C LEU A 231 -1.75 -12.40 10.96
N ARG A 232 -0.96 -12.55 9.88
CA ARG A 232 0.49 -12.77 9.94
C ARG A 232 1.27 -11.55 10.40
N ALA A 233 0.75 -10.34 10.18
CA ALA A 233 1.35 -9.11 10.71
C ALA A 233 1.31 -9.04 12.25
N SER A 234 0.54 -9.89 12.93
CA SER A 234 0.54 -9.93 14.40
C SER A 234 1.76 -10.69 14.95
N THR A 235 2.37 -10.15 16.02
CA THR A 235 3.34 -10.90 16.85
C THR A 235 2.69 -11.57 18.07
N ASN A 236 1.39 -11.36 18.29
CA ASN A 236 0.67 -12.03 19.36
C ASN A 236 0.46 -13.51 19.01
N SER A 237 1.00 -14.41 19.83
CA SER A 237 0.91 -15.87 19.61
C SER A 237 -0.51 -16.43 19.68
N SER A 238 -1.47 -15.66 20.20
CA SER A 238 -2.90 -16.03 20.18
C SER A 238 -3.55 -15.84 18.80
N CYS A 239 -2.90 -15.10 17.88
CA CYS A 239 -3.39 -14.89 16.53
C CYS A 239 -3.09 -16.11 15.65
N THR A 240 -3.95 -17.11 15.71
CA THR A 240 -3.75 -18.39 15.01
C THR A 240 -4.65 -18.59 13.80
N SER A 241 -5.70 -17.78 13.62
CA SER A 241 -6.65 -17.88 12.50
C SER A 241 -7.62 -16.70 12.44
N VAL A 242 -8.47 -16.64 11.40
CA VAL A 242 -9.56 -15.66 11.33
C VAL A 242 -10.64 -15.93 12.37
N THR A 243 -10.96 -17.20 12.65
CA THR A 243 -12.01 -17.56 13.64
C THR A 243 -11.62 -17.10 15.05
N ILE A 244 -10.34 -17.21 15.45
CA ILE A 244 -9.88 -16.67 16.73
C ILE A 244 -9.85 -15.14 16.73
N SER A 245 -9.45 -14.50 15.62
CA SER A 245 -9.47 -13.05 15.48
C SER A 245 -10.90 -12.50 15.66
N TYR A 246 -11.87 -13.10 14.97
CA TYR A 246 -13.28 -12.70 15.03
C TYR A 246 -13.91 -12.91 16.41
N SER A 247 -13.56 -13.99 17.11
CA SER A 247 -14.14 -14.32 18.42
C SER A 247 -13.40 -13.66 19.60
N ASN A 248 -12.15 -13.25 19.43
CA ASN A 248 -11.34 -12.57 20.43
C ASN A 248 -10.69 -11.31 19.86
N TYR A 249 -11.29 -10.17 20.17
CA TYR A 249 -10.92 -8.84 19.65
C TYR A 249 -9.54 -8.32 20.06
N THR A 250 -8.73 -9.13 20.75
CA THR A 250 -7.36 -8.80 21.15
C THR A 250 -6.34 -9.86 20.73
N ALA A 251 -6.78 -10.98 20.15
CA ALA A 251 -5.89 -12.09 19.78
C ALA A 251 -4.83 -11.66 18.75
N CYS A 252 -5.16 -10.72 17.87
CA CYS A 252 -4.31 -10.24 16.78
C CYS A 252 -3.89 -8.77 16.93
N ASN A 253 -3.92 -8.22 18.16
CA ASN A 253 -3.79 -6.78 18.39
C ASN A 253 -2.39 -6.18 18.19
N SER A 254 -1.31 -6.96 18.33
CA SER A 254 0.07 -6.46 18.12
C SER A 254 0.40 -6.39 16.64
N ASN A 255 -0.25 -5.47 15.93
CA ASN A 255 -0.40 -5.51 14.48
C ASN A 255 -0.59 -4.12 13.87
N TYR A 256 0.40 -3.67 13.11
CA TYR A 256 0.41 -2.36 12.46
C TYR A 256 -0.64 -2.20 11.34
N LEU A 257 -1.19 -3.30 10.82
CA LEU A 257 -2.30 -3.23 9.86
C LEU A 257 -3.63 -2.88 10.55
N LEU A 258 -3.73 -3.12 11.86
CA LEU A 258 -4.85 -2.73 12.72
C LEU A 258 -4.53 -1.48 13.56
N ASP A 259 -3.50 -0.71 13.21
CA ASP A 259 -3.11 0.49 13.95
C ASP A 259 -4.01 1.68 13.61
N ILE A 260 -4.79 2.14 14.58
CA ILE A 260 -5.63 3.34 14.46
C ILE A 260 -4.81 4.65 14.42
N GLY A 261 -3.52 4.60 14.77
CA GLY A 261 -2.66 5.78 14.86
C GLY A 261 -3.25 6.83 15.81
N THR A 262 -3.61 8.00 15.27
CA THR A 262 -4.27 9.08 16.02
C THR A 262 -5.78 9.15 15.76
N ALA A 263 -6.35 8.27 14.94
CA ALA A 263 -7.77 8.21 14.63
C ALA A 263 -8.56 7.52 15.76
N SER A 264 -9.87 7.71 15.77
CA SER A 264 -10.79 7.01 16.69
C SER A 264 -11.04 5.55 16.29
N GLY A 265 -10.83 5.22 15.02
CA GLY A 265 -10.93 3.87 14.49
C GLY A 265 -10.34 3.77 13.08
N LEU A 266 -10.13 2.53 12.64
CA LEU A 266 -9.67 2.17 11.31
C LEU A 266 -10.52 1.00 10.82
N TYR A 267 -11.22 1.23 9.71
CA TYR A 267 -12.12 0.26 9.09
C TYR A 267 -11.84 0.22 7.59
N TYR A 268 -11.41 -0.92 7.08
CA TYR A 268 -11.17 -1.07 5.64
C TYR A 268 -11.37 -2.51 5.17
N TRP A 269 -11.79 -2.64 3.92
CA TRP A 269 -12.04 -3.91 3.26
C TRP A 269 -10.77 -4.73 3.05
N THR A 270 -10.86 -6.03 3.26
CA THR A 270 -9.92 -7.00 2.69
C THR A 270 -10.39 -7.42 1.30
N ILE A 271 -9.54 -8.13 0.56
CA ILE A 271 -9.91 -8.64 -0.76
C ILE A 271 -10.77 -9.92 -0.71
N ASN A 272 -10.83 -10.58 0.44
CA ASN A 272 -11.38 -11.93 0.55
C ASN A 272 -12.86 -11.93 0.96
N ALA A 273 -13.65 -12.74 0.25
CA ALA A 273 -15.02 -13.05 0.64
C ALA A 273 -15.04 -13.75 2.01
N SER A 274 -16.07 -13.46 2.81
CA SER A 274 -16.35 -14.20 4.05
C SER A 274 -17.34 -15.31 3.75
N SER A 275 -17.05 -16.53 4.23
CA SER A 275 -17.97 -17.67 4.19
C SER A 275 -18.08 -18.31 5.58
N ASN A 276 -19.12 -19.08 5.83
CA ASN A 276 -19.24 -19.93 7.02
C ASN A 276 -19.09 -21.39 6.64
N GLU A 277 -18.57 -22.18 7.58
CA GLU A 277 -18.58 -23.65 7.48
C GLU A 277 -20.01 -24.17 7.29
N SER A 278 -20.99 -23.57 7.97
CA SER A 278 -22.42 -23.87 7.81
C SER A 278 -23.04 -23.46 6.47
N GLY A 279 -22.41 -22.55 5.70
CA GLY A 279 -22.95 -21.98 4.44
C GLY A 279 -23.65 -20.62 4.58
N ASP A 280 -24.33 -20.19 3.50
CA ASP A 280 -25.26 -19.04 3.42
C ASP A 280 -24.73 -17.62 3.73
N TYR A 281 -23.58 -17.22 3.17
CA TYR A 281 -23.04 -15.86 3.36
C TYR A 281 -22.37 -15.27 2.09
N SER A 282 -23.01 -15.36 0.92
CA SER A 282 -22.41 -14.85 -0.35
C SER A 282 -22.16 -13.34 -0.35
N TYR A 283 -22.92 -12.59 0.44
CA TYR A 283 -22.92 -11.14 0.50
C TYR A 283 -21.89 -10.58 1.50
N ALA A 284 -21.14 -11.43 2.22
CA ALA A 284 -20.21 -10.96 3.24
C ALA A 284 -18.77 -10.88 2.72
N THR A 285 -18.07 -9.82 3.12
CA THR A 285 -16.63 -9.63 2.90
C THR A 285 -15.93 -9.47 4.24
N TRP A 286 -14.71 -9.98 4.36
CA TRP A 286 -13.87 -9.68 5.51
C TRP A 286 -13.36 -8.24 5.46
N ASP A 287 -13.29 -7.60 6.62
CA ASP A 287 -12.76 -6.28 6.85
C ASP A 287 -11.83 -6.25 8.07
N SER A 288 -10.99 -5.23 8.11
CA SER A 288 -10.29 -4.88 9.34
C SER A 288 -11.20 -4.02 10.21
N TYR A 289 -11.17 -4.27 11.52
CA TYR A 289 -11.86 -3.45 12.50
C TYR A 289 -10.91 -3.12 13.65
N ALA A 290 -10.55 -1.85 13.78
CA ALA A 290 -9.75 -1.38 14.88
C ALA A 290 -10.35 -0.13 15.54
N THR A 291 -10.40 -0.16 16.87
CA THR A 291 -10.77 0.94 17.77
C THR A 291 -9.84 0.88 18.97
N SER A 292 -9.97 1.82 19.91
CA SER A 292 -9.21 1.81 21.16
C SER A 292 -9.44 0.56 22.04
N SER A 293 -10.49 -0.24 21.79
CA SER A 293 -10.86 -1.39 22.63
C SER A 293 -10.97 -2.73 21.89
N ARG A 294 -10.97 -2.72 20.55
CA ARG A 294 -11.18 -3.91 19.70
C ARG A 294 -10.33 -3.81 18.46
N MET A 295 -9.54 -4.85 18.17
CA MET A 295 -8.65 -4.94 17.01
C MET A 295 -8.70 -6.37 16.46
N TYR A 296 -9.42 -6.57 15.36
CA TYR A 296 -9.64 -7.89 14.78
C TYR A 296 -9.98 -7.83 13.29
N VAL A 297 -10.03 -9.00 12.67
CA VAL A 297 -10.62 -9.19 11.34
C VAL A 297 -12.11 -9.45 11.54
N ASN A 298 -12.92 -8.48 11.13
CA ASN A 298 -14.37 -8.50 11.21
C ASN A 298 -14.96 -8.86 9.84
N ARG A 299 -16.27 -9.11 9.77
CA ARG A 299 -16.98 -9.27 8.50
C ARG A 299 -18.18 -8.34 8.45
N ASN A 300 -18.47 -7.83 7.26
CA ASN A 300 -19.62 -6.98 6.98
C ASN A 300 -20.25 -7.36 5.65
N HIS A 301 -21.47 -6.88 5.42
CA HIS A 301 -22.12 -7.00 4.12
C HIS A 301 -21.36 -6.17 3.09
N ALA A 302 -21.19 -6.70 1.88
CA ALA A 302 -20.43 -6.05 0.81
C ALA A 302 -21.00 -4.66 0.44
N GLY A 303 -22.31 -4.47 0.57
CA GLY A 303 -22.99 -3.19 0.39
C GLY A 303 -22.89 -2.21 1.57
N HIS A 304 -22.13 -2.53 2.63
CA HIS A 304 -22.00 -1.64 3.80
C HIS A 304 -21.13 -0.41 3.49
N SER A 305 -21.66 0.79 3.70
CA SER A 305 -21.06 2.04 3.21
C SER A 305 -20.11 2.74 4.19
N GLU A 306 -19.91 2.22 5.41
CA GLU A 306 -19.03 2.86 6.40
C GLU A 306 -17.56 2.40 6.34
N LEU A 307 -17.24 1.47 5.42
CA LEU A 307 -15.87 0.98 5.21
C LEU A 307 -15.23 1.64 4.00
N ALA A 308 -13.90 1.65 4.00
CA ALA A 308 -13.10 2.26 2.94
C ALA A 308 -12.17 1.24 2.26
N PRO A 309 -11.81 1.46 0.98
CA PRO A 309 -10.68 0.77 0.36
C PRO A 309 -9.36 1.22 1.00
N ARG A 310 -8.45 0.27 1.22
CA ARG A 310 -7.04 0.56 1.52
C ARG A 310 -6.16 -0.07 0.44
N PRO A 311 -5.77 0.70 -0.59
CA PRO A 311 -5.12 0.17 -1.79
C PRO A 311 -3.85 -0.62 -1.49
N VAL A 312 -3.72 -1.77 -2.15
CA VAL A 312 -2.52 -2.61 -2.17
C VAL A 312 -1.99 -2.70 -3.60
N VAL A 313 -0.68 -2.53 -3.75
CA VAL A 313 0.02 -2.67 -5.03
C VAL A 313 1.30 -3.47 -4.86
N PHE A 314 1.86 -3.92 -5.98
CA PHE A 314 3.16 -4.59 -6.01
C PHE A 314 4.19 -3.73 -6.74
N LEU A 315 5.33 -3.51 -6.09
CA LEU A 315 6.52 -2.97 -6.74
C LEU A 315 7.30 -4.10 -7.41
N LYS A 316 8.02 -3.76 -8.48
CA LYS A 316 8.81 -4.73 -9.24
C LYS A 316 9.91 -5.40 -8.41
N ASP A 317 10.37 -6.57 -8.83
CA ASP A 317 11.42 -7.34 -8.16
C ASP A 317 12.79 -6.65 -8.23
N GLU A 318 13.08 -5.85 -9.26
CA GLU A 318 14.29 -5.04 -9.33
C GLU A 318 14.27 -3.77 -8.46
N THR A 319 13.24 -3.59 -7.62
CA THR A 319 13.10 -2.41 -6.75
C THR A 319 14.28 -2.31 -5.78
N SER A 320 15.02 -1.21 -5.89
CA SER A 320 16.13 -0.87 -5.00
C SER A 320 15.68 0.19 -4.01
N LEU A 321 15.91 -0.09 -2.71
CA LEU A 321 15.49 0.78 -1.62
C LEU A 321 16.68 1.46 -0.94
N SER A 322 16.45 2.64 -0.38
CA SER A 322 17.32 3.29 0.60
C SER A 322 16.49 3.85 1.76
N GLY A 323 17.13 4.29 2.84
CA GLY A 323 16.44 4.83 4.02
C GLY A 323 16.29 3.79 5.14
N GLN A 324 15.59 4.16 6.21
CA GLN A 324 15.51 3.32 7.41
C GLN A 324 14.18 2.58 7.56
N GLY A 325 13.11 3.08 6.91
CA GLY A 325 11.77 2.51 7.04
C GLY A 325 10.96 3.12 8.19
N THR A 326 11.52 4.07 8.93
CA THR A 326 10.79 4.80 9.98
C THR A 326 9.83 5.81 9.34
N LYS A 327 8.82 6.28 10.08
CA LYS A 327 7.87 7.30 9.56
C LYS A 327 8.56 8.60 9.12
N THR A 328 9.63 9.01 9.82
CA THR A 328 10.39 10.25 9.53
C THR A 328 11.50 10.05 8.51
N ASN A 329 11.95 8.81 8.31
CA ASN A 329 12.95 8.42 7.31
C ASN A 329 12.52 7.11 6.62
N PRO A 330 11.42 7.16 5.83
CA PRO A 330 10.85 5.96 5.26
C PRO A 330 11.68 5.52 4.05
N TYR A 331 11.49 4.28 3.61
CA TYR A 331 12.18 3.79 2.43
C TYR A 331 11.91 4.66 1.20
N ARG A 332 12.93 4.83 0.36
CA ARG A 332 12.88 5.55 -0.92
C ARG A 332 13.22 4.58 -2.03
N ILE A 333 12.41 4.56 -3.08
CA ILE A 333 12.65 3.82 -4.32
C ILE A 333 13.69 4.61 -5.13
N LEU A 334 14.72 3.93 -5.64
CA LEU A 334 15.85 4.56 -6.33
C LEU A 334 15.80 4.42 -7.86
N ASN A 335 14.84 3.63 -8.36
CA ASN A 335 14.72 3.19 -9.74
C ASN A 335 14.17 4.27 -10.67
#